data_AF-A0A2V2FQ95-F1
#
_entry.id   AF-A0A2V2FQ95-F1
#
_cell.length_a   1.000
_cell.length_b   1.000
_cell.length_c   1.000
_cell.angle_alpha   90.00
_cell.angle_beta   90.00
_cell.angle_gamma   90.00
#
_symmetry.space_group_name_H-M   'P 1'
#
loop_
_entity.id
_entity.type
_entity.pdbx_description
1 polymer ?
#
loop_
_entity_poly.entity_id
_entity_poly.type
_entity_poly.pdbx_seq_one_letter_code
_entity_poly.pdbx_strand_id
1 'polypeptide(L)'
;MVGEWAGETTKSHITIIPVYDSATEADDEDLVVDEYIDCHFFITGDYTTAKAAARAALKSAGICVDEFRYIECTNKQHHFVLSVIGRA
;
A
#
# COMPACT_ATOMS: atom_id res chain seq x y z
N MET A 1 -2.82 16.74 -11.51
CA MET A 1 -3.45 16.52 -10.19
C MET A 1 -3.61 15.02 -10.04
N VAL A 2 -2.74 14.40 -9.26
CA VAL A 2 -2.67 12.93 -9.12
C VAL A 2 -3.86 12.46 -8.27
N GLY A 3 -4.67 11.57 -8.87
CA GLY A 3 -5.72 10.71 -8.30
C GLY A 3 -6.34 11.10 -6.97
N GLU A 4 -7.36 11.97 -6.98
CA GLU A 4 -8.24 12.14 -5.83
C GLU A 4 -9.14 10.90 -5.70
N TRP A 5 -8.89 10.07 -4.68
CA TRP A 5 -9.73 8.92 -4.38
C TRP A 5 -11.01 9.38 -3.68
N ALA A 6 -12.13 9.39 -4.41
CA ALA A 6 -13.46 9.75 -3.90
C ALA A 6 -14.12 8.63 -3.06
N GLY A 7 -13.34 7.74 -2.44
CA GLY A 7 -13.89 6.58 -1.77
C GLY A 7 -14.41 6.87 -0.36
N GLU A 8 -15.44 6.12 0.03
CA GLU A 8 -15.97 6.16 1.38
C GLU A 8 -14.90 5.67 2.38
N THR A 9 -14.48 6.55 3.29
CA THR A 9 -13.43 6.31 4.30
C THR A 9 -13.78 5.23 5.32
N THR A 10 -14.99 4.67 5.27
CA THR A 10 -15.52 3.72 6.26
C THR A 10 -15.54 2.28 5.77
N LYS A 11 -15.37 2.02 4.47
CA LYS A 11 -15.36 0.66 3.90
C LYS A 11 -13.95 0.09 3.85
N SER A 12 -13.86 -1.24 3.89
CA SER A 12 -12.58 -1.92 3.65
C SER A 12 -12.10 -1.69 2.22
N HIS A 13 -10.87 -1.22 2.04
CA HIS A 13 -10.28 -0.96 0.73
C HIS A 13 -8.75 -1.05 0.77
N ILE A 14 -8.14 -1.06 -0.42
CA ILE A 14 -6.69 -1.10 -0.60
C ILE A 14 -6.30 0.03 -1.55
N THR A 15 -5.28 0.80 -1.19
CA THR A 15 -4.66 1.83 -2.02
C THR A 15 -3.22 1.44 -2.31
N ILE A 16 -2.80 1.56 -3.56
CA ILE A 16 -1.44 1.23 -4.01
C ILE A 16 -0.77 2.55 -4.37
N ILE A 17 0.35 2.84 -3.72
CA ILE A 17 1.07 4.12 -3.85
C ILE A 17 2.53 3.80 -4.20
N PRO A 18 2.99 4.14 -5.41
CA PRO A 18 4.42 4.10 -5.71
C PRO A 18 5.17 5.07 -4.80
N VAL A 19 6.32 4.66 -4.29
CA VAL A 19 7.15 5.47 -3.40
C VAL A 19 8.24 6.13 -4.26
N TYR A 20 8.17 7.46 -4.36
CA TYR A 20 9.16 8.28 -5.06
C TYR A 20 10.08 8.98 -4.06
N ASP A 21 11.35 9.14 -4.39
CA ASP A 21 12.32 9.87 -3.57
C ASP A 21 12.07 11.39 -3.66
N SER A 22 11.60 11.86 -4.82
CA SER A 22 11.26 13.27 -5.03
C SER A 22 9.93 13.45 -5.79
N ALA A 23 9.24 14.56 -5.52
CA ALA A 23 7.99 14.89 -6.20
C ALA A 23 8.14 15.06 -7.72
N THR A 24 9.36 15.40 -8.19
CA THR A 24 9.69 15.54 -9.61
C THR A 24 9.74 14.20 -10.34
N GLU A 25 10.05 13.10 -9.66
CA GLU A 25 10.05 11.75 -10.25
C GLU A 25 8.64 11.23 -10.51
N ALA A 26 7.64 11.70 -9.76
CA ALA A 26 6.25 11.28 -9.95
C ALA A 26 5.64 11.78 -11.27
N ASP A 27 6.18 12.86 -11.84
CA ASP A 27 5.70 13.49 -13.07
C ASP A 27 6.57 13.16 -14.31
N ASP A 28 7.66 12.42 -14.12
CA ASP A 28 8.62 12.06 -15.18
C ASP A 28 8.48 10.58 -15.52
N GLU A 29 7.76 10.28 -16.62
CA GLU A 29 7.49 8.91 -17.10
C GLU A 29 8.76 8.10 -17.40
N ASP A 30 9.90 8.77 -17.62
CA ASP A 30 11.20 8.12 -17.86
C ASP A 30 11.99 7.86 -16.58
N LEU A 31 11.67 8.56 -15.47
CA LEU A 31 12.29 8.41 -14.15
C LEU A 31 11.40 7.69 -13.13
N VAL A 32 10.41 6.92 -13.58
CA VAL A 32 9.54 6.14 -12.69
C VAL A 32 10.38 5.15 -11.86
N VAL A 33 10.75 5.58 -10.66
CA VAL A 33 11.44 4.76 -9.65
C VAL A 33 10.36 4.00 -8.89
N ASP A 34 9.92 2.87 -9.45
CA ASP A 34 9.05 1.91 -8.74
C ASP A 34 9.87 0.95 -7.86
N GLU A 35 10.99 1.39 -7.27
CA GLU A 35 11.81 0.50 -6.45
C GLU A 35 10.99 -0.04 -5.26
N TYR A 36 10.15 0.81 -4.67
CA TYR A 36 9.23 0.46 -3.61
C TYR A 36 7.80 0.91 -3.91
N ILE A 37 6.84 0.05 -3.56
CA ILE A 37 5.41 0.30 -3.69
C ILE A 37 4.76 0.04 -2.33
N ASP A 38 4.02 1.03 -1.84
CA ASP A 38 3.25 0.91 -0.61
C ASP A 38 1.83 0.41 -0.90
N CYS A 39 1.50 -0.76 -0.37
CA CYS A 39 0.13 -1.27 -0.36
C CYS A 39 -0.52 -0.89 0.98
N HIS A 40 -1.38 0.13 0.96
CA HIS A 40 -2.14 0.62 2.10
C HIS A 40 -3.46 -0.14 2.23
N PHE A 41 -3.65 -0.86 3.33
CA PHE A 41 -4.87 -1.60 3.64
C PHE A 41 -5.64 -0.86 4.71
N PHE A 42 -6.89 -0.53 4.41
CA PHE A 42 -7.83 0.06 5.35
C PHE A 42 -8.92 -0.97 5.61
N ILE A 43 -8.88 -1.65 6.75
CA ILE A 43 -9.71 -2.84 7.02
C ILE A 43 -10.53 -2.63 8.28
N THR A 44 -11.85 -2.88 8.21
CA THR A 44 -12.71 -3.00 9.39
C THR A 44 -12.72 -4.45 9.90
N GLY A 45 -12.73 -4.67 11.21
CA GLY A 45 -12.78 -6.03 11.79
C GLY A 45 -11.40 -6.64 11.99
N ASP A 46 -11.23 -7.95 11.79
CA ASP A 46 -9.96 -8.63 12.06
C ASP A 46 -8.91 -8.38 10.96
N TYR A 47 -8.06 -7.38 11.17
CA TYR A 47 -6.96 -7.04 10.27
C TYR A 47 -5.83 -8.07 10.27
N THR A 48 -5.70 -8.90 11.30
CA THR A 48 -4.57 -9.85 11.41
C THR A 48 -4.68 -10.96 10.37
N THR A 49 -5.89 -11.47 10.16
CA THR A 49 -6.22 -12.42 9.09
C THR A 49 -5.99 -11.81 7.70
N ALA A 50 -6.47 -10.57 7.48
CA ALA A 50 -6.29 -9.87 6.21
C ALA A 50 -4.80 -9.63 5.88
N LYS A 51 -4.00 -9.23 6.88
CA LYS A 51 -2.55 -9.06 6.74
C LYS A 51 -1.85 -10.36 6.36
N ALA A 52 -2.19 -11.47 7.01
CA ALA A 52 -1.59 -12.77 6.72
C ALA A 52 -1.92 -13.23 5.30
N ALA A 53 -3.18 -13.09 4.88
CA ALA A 53 -3.62 -13.41 3.53
C ALA A 53 -2.93 -12.55 2.46
N ALA A 54 -2.84 -11.23 2.69
CA ALA A 54 -2.15 -10.31 1.78
C ALA A 54 -0.67 -10.65 1.60
N ARG A 55 0.04 -10.91 2.71
CA ARG A 55 1.45 -11.34 2.67
C ARG A 55 1.64 -12.66 1.91
N ALA A 56 0.75 -13.63 2.12
CA ALA A 56 0.81 -14.90 1.42
C ALA A 56 0.57 -14.73 -0.09
N ALA A 57 -0.40 -13.89 -0.48
CA ALA A 57 -0.71 -13.61 -1.87
C ALA A 57 0.47 -12.93 -2.58
N LEU A 58 1.06 -11.88 -1.98
CA LEU A 58 2.24 -11.19 -2.52
C LEU A 58 3.41 -12.17 -2.71
N LYS A 59 3.69 -13.00 -1.70
CA LYS A 59 4.74 -14.01 -1.79
C LYS A 59 4.46 -15.05 -2.88
N SER A 60 3.21 -15.49 -3.06
CA SER A 60 2.83 -16.43 -4.12
C SER A 60 2.95 -15.83 -5.53
N ALA A 61 2.83 -14.50 -5.64
CA ALA A 61 3.07 -13.77 -6.88
C ALA A 61 4.56 -13.50 -7.15
N GLY A 62 5.47 -13.93 -6.26
CA GLY A 62 6.90 -13.66 -6.37
C GLY A 62 7.32 -12.26 -5.95
N ILE A 63 6.42 -11.51 -5.30
CA ILE A 63 6.68 -10.14 -4.84
C ILE A 63 7.32 -10.18 -3.45
N CYS A 64 8.45 -9.50 -3.30
CA CYS A 64 9.13 -9.36 -2.01
C CYS A 64 8.43 -8.30 -1.16
N VAL A 65 8.09 -8.65 0.07
CA VAL A 65 7.59 -7.70 1.08
C VAL A 65 8.78 -7.27 1.92
N ASP A 66 9.09 -5.97 1.90
CA ASP A 66 10.22 -5.39 2.63
C ASP A 66 9.80 -4.98 4.05
N GLU A 67 8.79 -4.12 4.15
CA GLU A 67 8.38 -3.52 5.43
C GLU A 67 6.90 -3.78 5.77
N PHE A 68 6.57 -3.73 7.06
CA PHE A 68 5.21 -3.58 7.57
C PHE A 68 5.10 -2.43 8.54
N ARG A 69 4.10 -1.57 8.32
CA ARG A 69 3.77 -0.46 9.21
C ARG A 69 2.30 -0.56 9.62
N TYR A 70 2.00 -0.21 10.86
CA TYR A 70 0.63 -0.10 11.36
C TYR A 70 0.36 1.34 11.75
N ILE A 71 -0.77 1.88 11.29
CA ILE A 71 -1.20 3.25 11.52
C ILE A 71 -2.54 3.19 12.24
N GLU A 72 -2.61 3.81 13.40
CA GLU A 72 -3.84 3.84 14.20
C GLU A 72 -4.83 4.84 13.60
N CYS A 73 -6.02 4.37 13.21
CA CYS A 73 -7.09 5.26 12.76
C CYS A 73 -8.08 5.57 13.89
N THR A 74 -8.57 6.80 13.91
CA THR A 74 -9.53 7.30 14.90
C THR A 74 -10.94 6.69 14.74
N ASN A 75 -11.23 6.08 13.58
CA ASN A 75 -12.55 5.57 13.19
C ASN A 75 -12.73 4.06 13.43
N LYS A 76 -11.90 3.42 14.27
CA LYS A 76 -11.88 1.95 14.51
C LYS A 76 -11.58 1.11 13.25
N GLN A 77 -11.08 1.74 12.19
CA GLN A 77 -10.51 1.04 11.05
C GLN A 77 -9.05 0.71 11.35
N HIS A 78 -8.59 -0.43 10.86
CA HIS A 78 -7.19 -0.80 10.91
C HIS A 78 -6.52 -0.35 9.62
N HIS A 79 -5.57 0.58 9.72
CA HIS A 79 -4.71 0.94 8.61
C HIS A 79 -3.37 0.24 8.79
N PHE A 80 -2.99 -0.59 7.83
CA PHE A 80 -1.65 -1.14 7.78
C PHE A 80 -1.08 -1.05 6.38
N VAL A 81 0.23 -0.97 6.28
CA VAL A 81 0.97 -0.84 5.02
C VAL A 81 1.88 -2.05 4.86
N LEU A 82 1.89 -2.63 3.67
CA LEU A 82 2.91 -3.57 3.21
C LEU A 82 3.71 -2.90 2.10
N SER A 83 4.97 -2.60 2.39
CA SER A 83 5.89 -2.05 1.39
C SER A 83 6.50 -3.21 0.62
N VAL A 84 6.42 -3.17 -0.70
CA VAL A 84 6.91 -4.22 -1.59
C VAL A 84 7.90 -3.66 -2.59
N ILE A 85 8.79 -4.53 -3.07
CA ILE A 85 9.77 -4.16 -4.09
C ILE A 85 9.08 -4.25 -5.46
N GLY A 86 8.97 -3.12 -6.18
CA GLY A 86 8.26 -3.03 -7.46
C GLY A 86 9.08 -3.46 -8.68
N ARG A 87 10.41 -3.33 -8.61
CA ARG A 87 11.37 -3.92 -9.58
C ARG A 87 12.46 -4.69 -8.84
N ALA A 88 12.58 -5.99 -9.14
CA ALA A 88 13.68 -6.85 -8.70
C ALA A 88 14.78 -6.92 -9.75
#